data_AF-A0A835I9A3-F1
#
_entry.id   AF-A0A835I9A3-F1
#
_cell.length_a   1.000
_cell.length_b   1.000
_cell.length_c   1.000
_cell.angle_alpha   90.00
_cell.angle_beta   90.00
_cell.angle_gamma   90.00
#
_symmetry.space_group_name_H-M   'P 1'
#
loop_
_entity.id
_entity.type
_entity.pdbx_description
1 polymer ?
#
loop_
_entity_poly.entity_id
_entity_poly.type
_entity_poly.pdbx_seq_one_letter_code
_entity_poly.pdbx_strand_id
1 'polypeptide(L)'
;MSLFSHSVKCQRSKNQLYYRIYPKKGEIWAMYTNWNKNWKQSDYKNYQYRVVEILEDFSEASGARVARLVEVKGCMTFFQRHRHDGFELTRAVSKDEMLSFSHRIPAFIVPGIERYGIPESWIHLEPNALPPRSRN
;
A
#
# COMPACT_ATOMS: atom_id res chain seq x y z
N MET A 1 -4.63 19.53 -6.27
CA MET A 1 -5.49 18.33 -6.26
C MET A 1 -4.93 17.37 -7.30
N SER A 2 -4.59 16.14 -6.91
CA SER A 2 -4.19 15.09 -7.87
C SER A 2 -5.46 14.53 -8.51
N LEU A 3 -5.55 14.55 -9.83
CA LEU A 3 -6.63 13.99 -10.65
C LEU A 3 -6.37 12.50 -10.99
N PHE A 4 -5.56 11.82 -10.20
CA PHE A 4 -5.19 10.44 -10.46
C PHE A 4 -6.39 9.51 -10.23
N SER A 5 -6.68 8.69 -11.24
CA SER A 5 -7.63 7.58 -11.14
C SER A 5 -7.09 6.38 -11.92
N HIS A 6 -7.44 5.19 -11.46
CA HIS A 6 -7.07 3.95 -12.15
C HIS A 6 -8.13 2.88 -11.92
N SER A 7 -8.13 1.86 -12.77
CA SER A 7 -8.99 0.71 -12.57
C SER A 7 -8.44 -0.21 -11.49
N VAL A 8 -9.33 -0.69 -10.62
CA VAL A 8 -9.04 -1.67 -9.57
C VAL A 8 -9.83 -2.94 -9.80
N LYS A 9 -9.25 -4.08 -9.43
CA LYS A 9 -9.97 -5.35 -9.42
C LYS A 9 -11.01 -5.31 -8.30
N CYS A 10 -12.25 -5.63 -8.62
CA CYS A 10 -13.33 -5.70 -7.65
C CYS A 10 -14.15 -6.98 -7.86
N GLN A 11 -14.80 -7.42 -6.78
CA GLN A 11 -15.74 -8.53 -6.80
C GLN A 11 -17.16 -7.97 -6.65
N ARG A 12 -18.02 -8.22 -7.63
CA ARG A 12 -19.45 -7.90 -7.51
C ARG A 12 -20.09 -8.85 -6.51
N SER A 13 -20.85 -8.31 -5.56
CA SER A 13 -21.67 -9.14 -4.68
C SER A 13 -22.75 -9.86 -5.51
N LYS A 14 -22.98 -11.15 -5.23
CA LYS A 14 -24.00 -11.94 -5.95
C LYS A 14 -25.42 -11.52 -5.56
N ASN A 15 -25.60 -11.10 -4.31
CA ASN A 15 -26.93 -10.92 -3.70
C ASN A 15 -27.22 -9.45 -3.32
N GLN A 16 -26.26 -8.54 -3.50
CA GLN A 16 -26.37 -7.14 -3.06
C GLN A 16 -25.80 -6.20 -4.13
N LEU A 17 -26.28 -4.96 -4.17
CA LEU A 17 -25.88 -3.94 -5.16
C LEU A 17 -24.60 -3.19 -4.73
N TYR A 18 -23.53 -3.92 -4.45
CA TYR A 18 -22.22 -3.30 -4.21
C TYR A 18 -21.06 -4.16 -4.74
N TYR A 19 -19.91 -3.50 -4.85
CA TYR A 19 -18.63 -4.10 -5.21
C TYR A 19 -17.73 -4.15 -3.98
N ARG A 20 -16.97 -5.24 -3.83
CA ARG A 20 -15.92 -5.38 -2.82
C ARG A 20 -14.57 -5.20 -3.48
N ILE A 21 -13.75 -4.34 -2.90
CA ILE A 21 -12.35 -4.18 -3.27
C ILE A 21 -11.54 -4.66 -2.08
N TYR A 22 -10.78 -5.73 -2.28
CA TYR A 22 -9.87 -6.26 -1.27
C TYR A 22 -8.45 -6.19 -1.81
N PRO A 23 -7.46 -5.77 -1.00
CA PRO A 23 -6.06 -5.86 -1.37
C PRO A 23 -5.68 -7.28 -1.76
N LYS A 24 -4.91 -7.42 -2.84
CA LYS A 24 -4.42 -8.70 -3.35
C LYS A 24 -2.92 -8.81 -3.24
N LYS A 25 -2.43 -10.04 -3.07
CA LYS A 25 -1.01 -10.38 -3.01
C LYS A 25 -0.25 -9.74 -4.17
N GLY A 26 0.88 -9.10 -3.84
CA GLY A 26 1.73 -8.36 -4.77
C GLY A 26 1.27 -6.94 -5.08
N GLU A 27 0.07 -6.53 -4.67
CA GLU A 27 -0.35 -5.14 -4.83
C GLU A 27 0.32 -4.24 -3.79
N ILE A 28 0.52 -2.97 -4.18
CA ILE A 28 1.01 -1.92 -3.29
C ILE A 28 -0.15 -1.02 -2.90
N TRP A 29 -0.25 -0.68 -1.62
CA TRP A 29 -1.35 0.10 -1.07
C TRP A 29 -0.84 1.21 -0.15
N ALA A 30 -1.53 2.36 -0.19
CA ALA A 30 -1.46 3.35 0.86
C ALA A 30 -2.34 2.90 2.02
N MET A 31 -1.78 2.85 3.23
CA MET A 31 -2.49 2.47 4.44
C MET A 31 -2.34 3.57 5.48
N TYR A 32 -3.46 3.97 6.10
CA TYR A 32 -3.45 5.00 7.14
C TYR A 32 -2.60 4.55 8.33
N THR A 33 -1.79 5.47 8.85
CA THR A 33 -1.07 5.26 10.12
C THR A 33 -1.98 5.62 11.28
N ASN A 34 -1.92 4.85 12.37
CA ASN A 34 -2.72 5.06 13.60
C ASN A 34 -4.25 5.05 13.39
N TRP A 35 -4.71 4.44 12.30
CA TRP A 35 -6.13 4.22 12.06
C TRP A 35 -6.76 3.44 13.22
N ASN A 36 -7.97 3.83 13.60
CA ASN A 36 -8.78 3.07 14.52
C ASN A 36 -10.26 3.14 14.14
N LYS A 37 -11.05 2.21 14.67
CA LYS A 37 -12.49 2.07 14.37
C LYS A 37 -13.37 3.28 14.73
N ASN A 38 -12.86 4.20 15.56
CA ASN A 38 -13.60 5.39 15.99
C ASN A 38 -13.36 6.60 15.07
N TRP A 39 -12.53 6.47 14.03
CA TRP A 39 -12.25 7.55 13.07
C TRP A 39 -13.52 7.99 12.34
N LYS A 40 -13.79 9.29 12.37
CA LYS A 40 -14.82 9.99 11.62
C LYS A 40 -14.26 10.49 10.30
N GLN A 41 -15.14 10.93 9.40
CA GLN A 41 -14.75 11.46 8.09
C GLN A 41 -13.74 12.62 8.15
N SER A 42 -13.77 13.43 9.22
CA SER A 42 -12.82 14.51 9.46
C SER A 42 -11.41 14.03 9.80
N ASP A 43 -11.28 12.87 10.47
CA ASP A 43 -9.99 12.31 10.86
C ASP A 43 -9.22 11.85 9.61
N TYR A 44 -9.96 11.43 8.58
CA TYR A 44 -9.41 11.19 7.26
C TYR A 44 -9.04 12.48 6.48
N LYS A 45 -8.88 13.65 7.09
CA LYS A 45 -8.35 14.85 6.40
C LYS A 45 -6.93 15.21 6.84
N ASN A 46 -6.53 14.81 8.04
CA ASN A 46 -5.23 15.09 8.64
C ASN A 46 -4.42 13.80 8.87
N TYR A 47 -4.49 12.88 7.91
CA TYR A 47 -3.87 11.57 8.05
C TYR A 47 -2.39 11.56 7.66
N GLN A 48 -1.70 10.55 8.16
CA GLN A 48 -0.42 10.11 7.64
C GLN A 48 -0.60 8.71 7.03
N TYR A 49 0.31 8.37 6.13
CA TYR A 49 0.26 7.11 5.41
C TYR A 49 1.57 6.36 5.52
N ARG A 50 1.45 5.04 5.41
CA ARG A 50 2.55 4.15 5.08
C ARG A 50 2.22 3.45 3.78
N VAL A 51 3.26 3.21 2.99
CA VAL A 51 3.16 2.36 1.79
C VAL A 51 3.45 0.93 2.21
N VAL A 52 2.61 0.00 1.76
CA VAL A 52 2.74 -1.41 2.08
C VAL A 52 2.55 -2.29 0.85
N GLU A 53 3.27 -3.41 0.81
CA GLU A 53 3.06 -4.50 -0.13
C GLU A 53 2.19 -5.58 0.53
N ILE A 54 1.21 -6.11 -0.20
CA ILE A 54 0.41 -7.24 0.27
C ILE A 54 1.17 -8.55 0.03
N LEU A 55 1.48 -9.28 1.09
CA LEU A 55 2.18 -10.56 1.03
C LEU A 55 1.22 -11.75 0.87
N GLU A 56 0.02 -11.61 1.43
CA GLU A 56 -1.04 -12.64 1.42
C GLU A 56 -2.39 -12.00 1.17
N ASP A 57 -3.21 -12.66 0.34
CA ASP A 57 -4.58 -12.22 0.06
C ASP A 57 -5.40 -12.16 1.35
N PHE A 58 -6.31 -11.18 1.41
CA PHE A 58 -7.26 -11.10 2.51
C PHE A 58 -8.18 -12.33 2.57
N SER A 59 -8.32 -12.88 3.77
CA SER A 59 -9.39 -13.81 4.13
C SER A 59 -10.11 -13.35 5.39
N GLU A 60 -11.39 -13.71 5.55
CA GLU A 60 -12.14 -13.36 6.76
C GLU A 60 -11.57 -14.02 8.03
N ALA A 61 -10.92 -15.17 7.91
CA ALA A 61 -10.37 -15.92 9.03
C ALA A 61 -8.99 -15.41 9.48
N SER A 62 -8.13 -15.06 8.52
CA SER A 62 -6.72 -14.72 8.78
C SER A 62 -6.36 -13.26 8.53
N GLY A 63 -7.29 -12.45 8.01
CA GLY A 63 -6.97 -11.10 7.58
C GLY A 63 -6.04 -11.10 6.37
N ALA A 64 -5.18 -10.08 6.26
CA ALA A 64 -4.12 -9.98 5.27
C ALA A 64 -2.75 -9.87 5.95
N ARG A 65 -1.67 -10.16 5.21
CA ARG A 65 -0.30 -9.92 5.68
C ARG A 65 0.38 -8.91 4.77
N VAL A 66 1.10 -7.95 5.36
CA VAL A 66 1.72 -6.85 4.61
C VAL A 66 3.19 -6.65 4.98
N ALA A 67 4.02 -6.18 4.06
CA ALA A 67 5.36 -5.66 4.30
C ALA A 67 5.38 -4.14 4.17
N ARG A 68 6.06 -3.43 5.06
CA ARG A 68 6.26 -1.99 4.92
C ARG A 68 7.25 -1.69 3.79
N LEU A 69 6.90 -0.74 2.93
CA LEU A 69 7.82 -0.16 1.95
C LEU A 69 8.32 1.22 2.41
N VAL A 70 9.57 1.54 2.08
CA VAL A 70 10.19 2.85 2.31
C VAL A 70 10.76 3.41 1.02
N GLU A 71 10.72 4.74 0.88
CA GLU A 71 11.32 5.46 -0.24
C GLU A 71 12.83 5.17 -0.26
N VAL A 72 13.34 4.82 -1.44
CA VAL A 72 14.78 4.72 -1.67
C VAL A 72 15.38 6.12 -1.62
N LYS A 73 16.41 6.30 -0.80
CA LYS A 73 17.00 7.63 -0.57
C LYS A 73 17.44 8.27 -1.89
N GLY A 74 16.88 9.44 -2.20
CA GLY A 74 17.17 10.19 -3.43
C GLY A 74 16.28 9.84 -4.63
N CYS A 75 15.36 8.89 -4.49
CA CYS A 75 14.49 8.43 -5.57
C CYS A 75 13.01 8.50 -5.16
N MET A 76 12.33 9.59 -5.53
CA MET A 76 10.98 9.92 -5.05
C MET A 76 9.91 8.84 -5.33
N THR A 77 10.10 8.06 -6.38
CA THR A 77 9.11 7.10 -6.88
C THR A 77 9.55 5.65 -6.70
N PHE A 78 10.76 5.43 -6.19
CA PHE A 78 11.29 4.08 -5.98
C PHE A 78 11.20 3.70 -4.51
N PHE A 79 10.68 2.51 -4.28
CA PHE A 79 10.44 1.97 -2.95
C PHE A 79 11.09 0.60 -2.82
N GLN A 80 11.45 0.24 -1.59
CA GLN A 80 11.96 -1.08 -1.25
C GLN A 80 11.37 -1.56 0.06
N ARG A 81 11.38 -2.87 0.29
CA ARG A 81 10.94 -3.44 1.57
C ARG A 81 11.81 -2.91 2.70
N HIS A 82 11.15 -2.43 3.74
CA HIS A 82 11.83 -1.94 4.93
C HIS A 82 12.36 -3.13 5.72
N ARG A 83 13.68 -3.18 5.86
CA ARG A 83 14.38 -4.22 6.62
C ARG A 83 14.97 -3.63 7.89
N HIS A 84 14.84 -4.36 8.99
CA HIS A 84 15.51 -4.08 10.26
C HIS A 84 16.30 -5.33 10.64
N ASP A 85 17.61 -5.19 10.87
CA ASP A 85 18.54 -6.31 11.13
C ASP A 85 18.43 -7.47 10.12
N GLY A 86 18.21 -7.14 8.85
CA GLY A 86 18.07 -8.13 7.77
C GLY A 86 16.67 -8.74 7.63
N PHE A 87 15.76 -8.51 8.58
CA PHE A 87 14.38 -9.01 8.54
C PHE A 87 13.41 -8.00 7.94
N GLU A 88 12.51 -8.46 7.07
CA GLU A 88 11.43 -7.65 6.52
C GLU A 88 10.41 -7.30 7.61
N LEU A 89 10.09 -6.01 7.76
CA LEU A 89 9.05 -5.58 8.69
C LEU A 89 7.67 -5.92 8.13
N THR A 90 7.19 -7.11 8.48
CA THR A 90 5.87 -7.61 8.12
C THR A 90 4.88 -7.46 9.27
N ARG A 91 3.58 -7.34 8.94
CA ARG A 91 2.49 -7.16 9.91
C ARG A 91 1.23 -7.88 9.42
N ALA A 92 0.55 -8.57 10.33
CA ALA A 92 -0.82 -9.02 10.08
C ALA A 92 -1.80 -7.84 10.16
N VAL A 93 -2.80 -7.83 9.30
CA VAL A 93 -3.89 -6.85 9.27
C VAL A 93 -5.18 -7.62 9.44
N SER A 94 -5.84 -7.43 10.58
CA SER A 94 -7.09 -8.10 10.90
C SER A 94 -8.25 -7.62 10.02
N LYS A 95 -9.37 -8.35 10.02
CA LYS A 95 -10.61 -7.94 9.35
C LYS A 95 -11.08 -6.55 9.81
N ASP A 96 -10.97 -6.26 11.10
CA ASP A 96 -11.40 -4.98 11.67
C ASP A 96 -10.51 -3.81 11.23
N GLU A 97 -9.25 -4.09 10.87
CA GLU A 97 -8.31 -3.09 10.35
C GLU A 97 -8.39 -2.91 8.83
N MET A 98 -9.25 -3.65 8.12
CA MET A 98 -9.31 -3.56 6.65
C MET A 98 -9.70 -2.18 6.13
N LEU A 99 -10.42 -1.38 6.93
CA LEU A 99 -10.75 0.00 6.61
C LEU A 99 -9.54 0.96 6.74
N SER A 100 -8.40 0.48 7.22
CA SER A 100 -7.15 1.25 7.23
C SER A 100 -6.50 1.35 5.84
N PHE A 101 -6.88 0.50 4.87
CA PHE A 101 -6.43 0.62 3.49
C PHE A 101 -7.15 1.79 2.79
N SER A 102 -6.38 2.72 2.23
CA SER A 102 -6.91 3.92 1.57
C SER A 102 -7.14 3.70 0.08
N HIS A 103 -6.06 3.45 -0.66
CA HIS A 103 -6.10 3.26 -2.11
C HIS A 103 -4.90 2.41 -2.57
N ARG A 104 -5.07 1.75 -3.71
CA ARG A 104 -3.99 1.02 -4.38
C ARG A 104 -3.08 2.00 -5.09
N ILE A 105 -1.78 1.77 -4.97
CA ILE A 105 -0.74 2.51 -5.71
C ILE A 105 -0.27 1.58 -6.84
N PRO A 106 -0.46 1.95 -8.12
CA PRO A 106 0.15 1.19 -9.21
C PRO A 106 1.65 1.04 -9.00
N ALA A 107 2.14 -0.17 -9.23
CA ALA A 107 3.54 -0.53 -9.06
C ALA A 107 4.05 -1.21 -10.32
N PHE A 108 5.30 -0.94 -10.65
CA PHE A 108 6.01 -1.45 -11.80
C PHE A 108 7.34 -2.05 -11.32
N ILE A 109 7.59 -3.29 -11.72
CA ILE A 109 8.88 -3.94 -11.46
C ILE A 109 9.86 -3.37 -12.46
N VAL A 110 10.98 -2.86 -11.97
CA VAL A 110 12.05 -2.35 -12.82
C VAL A 110 13.05 -3.48 -13.06
N PRO A 111 13.34 -3.83 -14.33
CA PRO A 111 14.42 -4.76 -14.61
C PRO A 111 15.70 -4.13 -14.07
N GLY A 112 16.40 -4.82 -13.18
CA GLY A 112 17.59 -4.29 -12.51
C GLY A 112 18.59 -3.82 -13.55
N ILE A 113 19.14 -2.62 -13.35
CA ILE A 113 20.12 -2.02 -14.25
C ILE A 113 21.40 -1.81 -13.44
N GLU A 114 22.15 -2.89 -13.25
CA GLU A 114 23.36 -2.93 -12.40
C GLU A 114 24.38 -1.84 -12.75
N ARG A 115 24.56 -1.54 -14.04
CA ARG A 115 25.45 -0.46 -14.52
C ARG A 115 25.12 0.93 -13.97
N TYR A 116 23.88 1.14 -13.50
CA TYR A 116 23.42 2.38 -12.87
C TYR A 116 23.13 2.19 -11.37
N GLY A 117 23.52 1.05 -10.79
CA GLY A 117 23.30 0.74 -9.37
C GLY A 117 21.83 0.52 -9.00
N ILE A 118 20.97 0.18 -9.97
CA ILE A 118 19.53 -0.08 -9.73
C ILE A 118 19.33 -1.60 -9.56
N PRO A 119 19.05 -2.10 -8.35
CA PRO A 119 18.76 -3.52 -8.15
C PRO A 119 17.33 -3.86 -8.61
N GLU A 120 17.10 -5.14 -8.95
CA GLU A 120 15.77 -5.68 -9.28
C GLU A 120 14.76 -5.58 -8.14
N SER A 121 15.24 -5.44 -6.89
CA SER A 121 14.40 -5.37 -5.70
C SER A 121 13.67 -4.03 -5.54
N TRP A 122 13.99 -3.02 -6.35
CA TRP A 122 13.29 -1.73 -6.26
C TRP A 122 11.98 -1.75 -7.03
N ILE A 123 10.98 -1.12 -6.43
CA ILE A 123 9.62 -1.06 -6.95
C ILE A 123 9.34 0.38 -7.35
N HIS A 124 9.08 0.62 -8.63
CA HIS A 124 8.67 1.94 -9.10
C HIS A 124 7.17 2.11 -8.89
N LEU A 125 6.77 3.15 -8.15
CA LEU A 125 5.38 3.47 -7.86
C LEU A 125 4.91 4.66 -8.69
N GLU A 126 3.64 4.63 -9.10
CA GLU A 126 3.01 5.74 -9.81
C GLU A 126 3.05 7.03 -8.96
N PRO A 127 3.78 8.08 -9.40
CA PRO A 127 4.01 9.28 -8.61
C PRO A 127 2.71 9.98 -8.17
N ASN A 128 1.70 10.01 -9.04
CA ASN A 128 0.45 10.73 -8.77
C ASN A 128 -0.48 9.99 -7.81
N ALA A 129 -0.18 8.72 -7.53
CA ALA A 129 -0.86 7.87 -6.55
C ALA A 129 -0.11 7.82 -5.20
N LEU A 130 1.03 8.49 -5.06
CA LEU A 130 1.77 8.51 -3.80
C LEU A 130 1.08 9.40 -2.77
N PRO A 131 1.02 8.96 -1.49
CA PRO A 131 0.59 9.81 -0.40
C PRO A 131 1.40 11.11 -0.27
N PRO A 132 0.80 12.21 0.24
CA PRO A 132 1.55 13.41 0.59
C PRO A 132 2.68 13.09 1.57
N ARG A 133 3.85 13.68 1.34
CA ARG A 133 4.99 13.54 2.26
C ARG A 133 4.62 14.14 3.61
N SER A 134 4.82 13.38 4.69
CA SER A 134 4.92 14.00 6.01
C SER A 134 6.14 14.92 5.99
N ARG A 135 5.93 16.23 6.20
CA ARG A 135 7.03 17.13 6.50
C ARG A 135 7.58 16.68 7.85
N ASN A 136 8.78 16.09 7.85
CA ASN A 136 9.57 15.93 9.08
C ASN A 136 10.13 17.28 9.48
#